data_AF-A0A3B4G1I0-F1
#
_entry.id   AF-A0A3B4G1I0-F1
#
_cell.length_a   1.000
_cell.length_b   1.000
_cell.length_c   1.000
_cell.angle_alpha   90.00
_cell.angle_beta   90.00
_cell.angle_gamma   90.00
#
_symmetry.space_group_name_H-M   'P 1'
#
loop_
_entity.id
_entity.type
_entity.pdbx_description
1 polymer ?
#
loop_
_entity_poly.entity_id
_entity_poly.type
_entity_poly.pdbx_seq_one_letter_code
_entity_poly.pdbx_strand_id
1 'polypeptide(L)'
;MSSIDSPSPFCDTTSADSTPLSTKNPSFEVQQPEDSKHRVNKEDDDNICHEKYDMPESRSSPPPSPFFSAILAAFQPNVCDDAEEAWRSHINQLVSDSDGSCAVYTFHVFSSLFQNIQTKFCSLTCDAVSYLGDGLRGLGSKFLRSSQMLTSCSECPTLFIDADTIMSYGLLEKMKFSVLELQEYFDTYNNRKEAVLTWLSNCKAAFPKSAGGSVITCQPLEHEEKQMEFLAQLELCQRLYKLHFQLLLLFQSYCKLTEQVHAISSVPELTNMSKELNELKSNLRLAAASVANDEIAACESSCSEPVFSSSEAAVQAILEGLKNNDFPTAVHYIRVCRTMWPNDIFGSHSEDEVQTLLNIYFRHQTLGQTGTFALVGSKQDLTEISVKLMELNGETRDMIRRAQGYRTITAFLPDSRVSGSTL
;
A
#
# COMPACT_ATOMS: atom_id res chain seq x y z
N MET A 1 -28.09 -60.69 -22.79
CA MET A 1 -27.77 -60.90 -24.21
C MET A 1 -27.01 -59.67 -24.70
N SER A 2 -25.87 -59.95 -25.34
CA SER A 2 -24.97 -59.10 -26.15
C SER A 2 -24.32 -57.85 -25.52
N SER A 3 -23.06 -58.08 -25.14
CA SER A 3 -21.91 -57.18 -25.08
C SER A 3 -21.70 -56.29 -26.32
N ILE A 4 -20.94 -55.19 -26.17
CA ILE A 4 -19.64 -54.98 -26.81
C ILE A 4 -18.93 -53.76 -26.19
N ASP A 5 -17.62 -53.93 -26.07
CA ASP A 5 -16.58 -53.22 -25.32
C ASP A 5 -15.99 -51.96 -25.99
N SER A 6 -15.60 -50.99 -25.13
CA SER A 6 -14.27 -50.30 -25.00
C SER A 6 -13.67 -49.51 -26.21
N PRO A 7 -12.64 -48.63 -26.07
CA PRO A 7 -11.63 -48.55 -25.00
C PRO A 7 -11.09 -47.17 -24.54
N SER A 8 -10.26 -47.28 -23.52
CA SER A 8 -9.33 -46.34 -22.85
C SER A 8 -8.16 -45.84 -23.73
N PRO A 9 -7.42 -44.80 -23.30
CA PRO A 9 -6.10 -44.50 -23.86
C PRO A 9 -4.95 -45.06 -22.98
N PHE A 10 -4.02 -45.73 -23.64
CA PHE A 10 -2.76 -46.26 -23.12
C PHE A 10 -1.63 -45.24 -23.36
N CYS A 11 -0.66 -45.19 -22.44
CA CYS A 11 0.62 -44.50 -22.60
C CYS A 11 1.48 -45.16 -23.68
N ASP A 12 2.35 -44.40 -24.35
CA ASP A 12 3.68 -44.93 -24.67
C ASP A 12 4.75 -43.86 -24.88
N THR A 13 5.95 -44.26 -24.50
CA THR A 13 7.22 -43.54 -24.43
C THR A 13 8.00 -43.78 -25.73
N THR A 14 8.81 -42.83 -26.21
CA THR A 14 10.13 -43.15 -26.82
C THR A 14 10.99 -41.91 -27.09
N SER A 15 12.24 -42.02 -26.66
CA SER A 15 13.37 -41.10 -26.86
C SER A 15 14.17 -41.43 -28.13
N ALA A 16 14.84 -40.45 -28.74
CA ALA A 16 16.31 -40.34 -28.82
C ALA A 16 16.85 -39.59 -30.06
N ASP A 17 17.89 -38.80 -29.78
CA ASP A 17 19.12 -38.50 -30.55
C ASP A 17 19.31 -37.21 -31.40
N SER A 18 19.96 -36.21 -30.77
CA SER A 18 21.32 -35.65 -31.01
C SER A 18 21.83 -35.47 -32.45
N THR A 19 22.26 -34.29 -32.96
CA THR A 19 23.50 -33.47 -32.73
C THR A 19 23.63 -32.44 -33.91
N PRO A 20 24.66 -31.58 -34.04
CA PRO A 20 25.26 -30.58 -33.13
C PRO A 20 25.45 -29.18 -33.80
N LEU A 21 25.80 -28.12 -33.06
CA LEU A 21 26.75 -27.09 -33.55
C LEU A 21 27.33 -26.21 -32.42
N SER A 22 28.65 -26.10 -32.49
CA SER A 22 29.60 -25.41 -31.63
C SER A 22 29.52 -23.88 -31.73
N THR A 23 29.72 -23.14 -30.64
CA THR A 23 30.96 -22.37 -30.38
C THR A 23 30.87 -21.38 -29.20
N LYS A 24 31.89 -21.47 -28.33
CA LYS A 24 32.61 -20.40 -27.61
C LYS A 24 31.92 -19.67 -26.43
N ASN A 25 32.27 -20.12 -25.22
CA ASN A 25 32.40 -19.30 -24.02
C ASN A 25 33.85 -18.78 -23.89
N PRO A 26 34.09 -17.54 -23.45
CA PRO A 26 35.39 -17.10 -22.95
C PRO A 26 35.50 -17.28 -21.43
N SER A 27 36.55 -17.97 -20.99
CA SER A 27 37.02 -18.00 -19.60
C SER A 27 37.81 -16.73 -19.28
N PHE A 28 37.56 -16.13 -18.10
CA PHE A 28 38.48 -15.21 -17.45
C PHE A 28 38.99 -15.86 -16.17
N GLU A 29 40.24 -16.34 -16.21
CA GLU A 29 41.03 -16.63 -15.02
C GLU A 29 41.55 -15.30 -14.44
N VAL A 30 41.30 -15.07 -13.15
CA VAL A 30 41.98 -14.01 -12.38
C VAL A 30 42.91 -14.71 -11.38
N GLN A 31 44.20 -14.50 -11.60
CA GLN A 31 45.30 -14.97 -10.76
C GLN A 31 45.35 -14.19 -9.43
N GLN A 32 45.49 -14.92 -8.32
CA GLN A 32 45.97 -14.40 -7.04
C GLN A 32 47.50 -14.18 -7.11
N PRO A 33 48.06 -13.21 -6.36
CA PRO A 33 49.46 -13.25 -6.00
C PRO A 33 49.68 -13.56 -4.51
N GLU A 34 50.67 -14.43 -4.27
CA GLU A 34 51.21 -14.83 -2.97
C GLU A 34 52.11 -13.76 -2.30
N ASP A 35 52.32 -14.01 -1.01
CA ASP A 35 53.18 -13.38 -0.01
C ASP A 35 54.52 -12.75 -0.44
N SER A 36 54.91 -11.69 0.28
CA SER A 36 56.32 -11.33 0.54
C SER A 36 56.47 -10.53 1.84
N LYS A 37 57.21 -11.09 2.80
CA LYS A 37 57.60 -10.47 4.08
C LYS A 37 58.83 -9.55 3.96
N HIS A 38 58.84 -8.56 4.87
CA HIS A 38 59.99 -7.88 5.50
C HIS A 38 60.81 -6.86 4.70
N ARG A 39 60.74 -5.59 5.14
CA ARG A 39 61.92 -4.88 5.67
C ARG A 39 61.53 -3.68 6.54
N VAL A 40 62.07 -3.67 7.77
CA VAL A 40 62.13 -2.55 8.70
C VAL A 40 63.01 -1.44 8.13
N ASN A 41 62.62 -0.18 8.33
CA ASN A 41 63.52 0.94 8.68
C ASN A 41 62.72 2.06 9.35
N LYS A 42 63.34 2.66 10.36
CA LYS A 42 62.84 3.62 11.35
C LYS A 42 63.55 4.97 11.10
N GLU A 43 63.07 6.03 11.78
CA GLU A 43 63.68 7.37 11.99
C GLU A 43 63.34 8.38 10.87
N ASP A 44 62.84 9.60 11.10
CA ASP A 44 62.92 10.59 12.21
C ASP A 44 61.61 11.44 12.27
N ASP A 45 61.05 11.72 13.45
CA ASP A 45 61.26 12.90 14.32
C ASP A 45 60.63 14.19 13.75
N ASP A 46 59.49 14.60 14.34
CA ASP A 46 59.31 16.01 14.69
C ASP A 46 58.15 16.20 15.68
N ASN A 47 58.51 16.99 16.68
CA ASN A 47 57.92 17.13 17.99
C ASN A 47 57.10 18.42 18.03
N ILE A 48 55.77 18.34 18.21
CA ILE A 48 54.96 19.51 18.58
C ILE A 48 54.09 19.13 19.78
N CYS A 49 54.57 19.57 20.95
CA CYS A 49 53.81 19.62 22.19
C CYS A 49 52.79 20.76 22.12
N HIS A 50 51.49 20.45 22.25
CA HIS A 50 50.50 21.43 22.72
C HIS A 50 49.46 20.75 23.63
N GLU A 51 49.63 21.05 24.92
CA GLU A 51 48.61 21.29 25.96
C GLU A 51 47.44 20.30 26.11
N LYS A 52 47.53 19.47 27.15
CA LYS A 52 46.40 18.78 27.76
C LYS A 52 45.39 19.80 28.31
N TYR A 53 44.25 19.92 27.65
CA TYR A 53 43.00 20.28 28.30
C TYR A 53 42.25 18.98 28.61
N ASP A 54 42.11 18.65 29.89
CA ASP A 54 41.18 17.61 30.35
C ASP A 54 39.76 18.04 29.98
N MET A 55 39.28 17.53 28.84
CA MET A 55 37.86 17.47 28.55
C MET A 55 37.23 16.45 29.50
N PRO A 56 36.07 16.74 30.12
CA PRO A 56 35.40 15.75 30.94
C PRO A 56 35.14 14.55 30.05
N GLU A 57 35.62 13.37 30.47
CA GLU A 57 35.29 12.10 29.83
C GLU A 57 33.79 12.09 29.59
N SER A 58 33.40 12.16 28.31
CA SER A 58 32.05 11.87 27.88
C SER A 58 31.73 10.50 28.47
N ARG A 59 30.97 10.49 29.57
CA ARG A 59 30.39 9.26 30.11
C ARG A 59 29.56 8.71 28.97
N SER A 60 30.14 7.78 28.22
CA SER A 60 29.42 7.03 27.22
C SER A 60 28.25 6.41 27.96
N SER A 61 27.04 6.81 27.59
CA SER A 61 25.82 6.20 28.09
C SER A 61 25.98 4.69 27.98
N PRO A 62 25.51 3.91 28.99
CA PRO A 62 25.55 2.45 28.88
C PRO A 62 24.88 2.03 27.55
N PRO A 63 25.41 0.99 26.88
CA PRO A 63 24.81 0.53 25.64
C PRO A 63 23.34 0.13 25.88
N PRO A 64 22.48 0.30 24.86
CA PRO A 64 21.07 -0.05 24.96
C PRO A 64 20.91 -1.51 25.40
N SER A 65 19.85 -1.83 26.16
CA SER A 65 19.60 -3.23 26.51
C SER A 65 19.39 -4.09 25.25
N PRO A 66 19.63 -5.42 25.32
CA PRO A 66 19.37 -6.32 24.19
C PRO A 66 17.92 -6.24 23.68
N PHE A 67 16.98 -6.04 24.62
CA PHE A 67 15.57 -5.80 24.32
C PHE A 67 15.37 -4.50 23.53
N PHE A 68 15.91 -3.38 24.04
CA PHE A 68 15.76 -2.09 23.37
C PHE A 68 16.47 -2.07 22.01
N SER A 69 17.60 -2.77 21.88
CA SER A 69 18.30 -2.96 20.61
C SER A 69 17.48 -3.75 19.60
N ALA A 70 16.75 -4.78 20.03
CA ALA A 70 15.87 -5.56 19.18
C ALA A 70 14.63 -4.76 18.73
N ILE A 71 14.11 -3.90 19.60
CA ILE A 71 13.10 -2.90 19.19
C ILE A 71 13.73 -1.98 18.15
N LEU A 72 14.85 -1.32 18.44
CA LEU A 72 15.51 -0.40 17.49
C LEU A 72 15.77 -1.03 16.12
N ALA A 73 16.25 -2.28 16.06
CA ALA A 73 16.51 -2.99 14.80
C ALA A 73 15.22 -3.32 14.01
N ALA A 74 14.09 -3.41 14.71
CA ALA A 74 12.78 -3.75 14.16
C ALA A 74 11.93 -2.53 13.77
N PHE A 75 12.48 -1.31 13.90
CA PHE A 75 11.90 -0.09 13.35
C PHE A 75 12.85 0.44 12.29
N GLN A 76 12.48 0.32 11.02
CA GLN A 76 13.15 1.09 9.98
C GLN A 76 12.77 2.56 10.15
N PRO A 77 13.73 3.49 10.24
CA PRO A 77 13.44 4.91 10.14
C PRO A 77 12.75 5.16 8.80
N ASN A 78 11.55 5.72 8.81
CA ASN A 78 10.91 6.16 7.57
C ASN A 78 11.76 7.29 6.97
N VAL A 79 12.45 6.98 5.86
CA VAL A 79 13.35 7.93 5.18
C VAL A 79 12.56 9.02 4.44
N CYS A 80 11.25 8.82 4.22
CA CYS A 80 10.41 9.70 3.40
C CYS A 80 8.97 9.74 3.91
N ASP A 81 8.39 10.95 4.01
CA ASP A 81 6.96 11.17 4.30
C ASP A 81 6.05 10.85 3.09
N ASP A 82 6.61 10.64 1.89
CA ASP A 82 5.83 10.25 0.71
C ASP A 82 5.67 8.73 0.61
N ALA A 83 4.42 8.26 0.77
CA ALA A 83 4.07 6.85 0.70
C ALA A 83 4.40 6.19 -0.65
N GLU A 84 4.40 6.93 -1.77
CA GLU A 84 4.77 6.38 -3.09
C GLU A 84 6.30 6.16 -3.19
N GLU A 85 7.10 7.06 -2.62
CA GLU A 85 8.56 6.91 -2.54
C GLU A 85 8.96 5.82 -1.55
N ALA A 86 8.31 5.77 -0.39
CA ALA A 86 8.54 4.72 0.60
C ALA A 86 8.30 3.32 0.02
N TRP A 87 7.23 3.15 -0.75
CA TRP A 87 6.96 1.91 -1.48
C TRP A 87 8.03 1.57 -2.53
N ARG A 88 8.49 2.56 -3.31
CA ARG A 88 9.55 2.36 -4.31
C ARG A 88 10.87 1.94 -3.66
N SER A 89 11.26 2.61 -2.58
CA SER A 89 12.44 2.25 -1.79
C SER A 89 12.30 0.84 -1.22
N HIS A 90 11.13 0.51 -0.66
CA HIS A 90 10.84 -0.82 -0.12
C HIS A 90 11.02 -1.91 -1.16
N ILE A 91 10.51 -1.74 -2.39
CA ILE A 91 10.68 -2.74 -3.45
C ILE A 91 12.16 -2.98 -3.78
N ASN A 92 12.93 -1.91 -3.92
CA ASN A 92 14.36 -2.02 -4.24
C ASN A 92 15.13 -2.79 -3.15
N GLN A 93 14.78 -2.57 -1.89
CA GLN A 93 15.35 -3.30 -0.76
C GLN A 93 14.85 -4.75 -0.70
N LEU A 94 13.54 -4.95 -0.86
CA LEU A 94 12.90 -6.27 -0.76
C LEU A 94 13.40 -7.25 -1.82
N VAL A 95 13.66 -6.80 -3.05
CA VAL A 95 14.20 -7.66 -4.12
C VAL A 95 15.58 -8.20 -3.75
N SER A 96 16.37 -7.41 -3.02
CA SER A 96 17.71 -7.80 -2.55
C SER A 96 17.70 -8.45 -1.16
N ASP A 97 16.53 -8.57 -0.52
CA ASP A 97 16.39 -9.10 0.83
C ASP A 97 16.76 -10.58 0.87
N SER A 98 17.64 -10.97 1.79
CA SER A 98 18.11 -12.34 1.95
C SER A 98 17.77 -12.95 3.31
N ASP A 99 17.31 -12.15 4.26
CA ASP A 99 17.10 -12.56 5.65
C ASP A 99 15.69 -12.22 6.17
N GLY A 100 14.86 -11.57 5.36
CA GLY A 100 13.50 -11.19 5.72
C GLY A 100 13.42 -9.89 6.51
N SER A 101 14.54 -9.22 6.77
CA SER A 101 14.60 -7.97 7.53
C SER A 101 13.85 -6.83 6.84
N CYS A 102 13.79 -6.82 5.50
CA CYS A 102 12.95 -5.88 4.77
C CYS A 102 11.51 -6.37 4.68
N ALA A 103 11.30 -7.67 4.45
CA ALA A 103 9.99 -8.27 4.22
C ALA A 103 8.98 -8.02 5.34
N VAL A 104 9.42 -7.98 6.60
CA VAL A 104 8.56 -7.72 7.77
C VAL A 104 7.79 -6.39 7.70
N TYR A 105 8.27 -5.41 6.92
CA TYR A 105 7.61 -4.09 6.79
C TYR A 105 6.62 -4.00 5.62
N THR A 106 6.59 -4.99 4.73
CA THR A 106 5.86 -4.95 3.45
C THR A 106 4.39 -4.56 3.61
N PHE A 107 3.69 -5.19 4.55
CA PHE A 107 2.27 -4.95 4.75
C PHE A 107 2.00 -3.53 5.25
N HIS A 108 2.86 -3.01 6.12
CA HIS A 108 2.74 -1.65 6.64
C HIS A 108 2.98 -0.60 5.56
N VAL A 109 4.06 -0.75 4.78
CA VAL A 109 4.39 0.18 3.69
C VAL A 109 3.28 0.17 2.63
N PHE A 110 2.78 -1.01 2.24
CA PHE A 110 1.68 -1.11 1.28
C PHE A 110 0.38 -0.51 1.83
N SER A 111 0.04 -0.76 3.10
CA SER A 111 -1.17 -0.20 3.73
C SER A 111 -1.18 1.33 3.65
N SER A 112 -0.04 1.96 3.96
CA SER A 112 0.15 3.41 3.85
C SER A 112 0.02 3.91 2.41
N LEU A 113 0.64 3.20 1.45
CA LEU A 113 0.48 3.49 0.02
C LEU A 113 -0.99 3.41 -0.41
N PHE A 114 -1.69 2.33 -0.03
CA PHE A 114 -3.05 2.07 -0.46
C PHE A 114 -4.02 3.13 0.08
N GLN A 115 -3.85 3.60 1.32
CA GLN A 115 -4.62 4.71 1.88
C GLN A 115 -4.40 6.02 1.10
N ASN A 116 -3.15 6.31 0.71
CA ASN A 116 -2.83 7.46 -0.14
C ASN A 116 -3.51 7.34 -1.52
N ILE A 117 -3.44 6.16 -2.14
CA ILE A 117 -4.11 5.85 -3.41
C ILE A 117 -5.63 6.05 -3.29
N GLN A 118 -6.27 5.51 -2.26
CA GLN A 118 -7.71 5.63 -2.04
C GLN A 118 -8.14 7.10 -1.92
N THR A 119 -7.37 7.91 -1.19
CA THR A 119 -7.66 9.34 -1.01
C THR A 119 -7.62 10.08 -2.35
N LYS A 120 -6.52 9.92 -3.11
CA LYS A 120 -6.35 10.53 -4.44
C LYS A 120 -7.42 10.02 -5.43
N PHE A 121 -7.72 8.72 -5.39
CA PHE A 121 -8.73 8.08 -6.22
C PHE A 121 -10.13 8.63 -5.95
N CYS A 122 -10.53 8.74 -4.69
CA CYS A 122 -11.84 9.28 -4.32
C CYS A 122 -12.00 10.72 -4.79
N SER A 123 -10.99 11.56 -4.60
CA SER A 123 -11.00 12.94 -5.09
C SER A 123 -11.15 13.01 -6.60
N LEU A 124 -10.36 12.24 -7.35
CA LEU A 124 -10.42 12.21 -8.82
C LEU A 124 -11.77 11.72 -9.32
N THR A 125 -12.31 10.65 -8.74
CA THR A 125 -13.63 10.11 -9.10
C THR A 125 -14.73 11.12 -8.81
N CYS A 126 -14.70 11.81 -7.66
CA CYS A 126 -15.68 12.84 -7.33
C CYS A 126 -15.62 14.02 -8.31
N ASP A 127 -14.42 14.49 -8.67
CA ASP A 127 -14.25 15.58 -9.63
C ASP A 127 -14.76 15.20 -11.03
N ALA A 128 -14.39 14.00 -11.49
CA ALA A 128 -14.84 13.50 -12.78
C ALA A 128 -16.36 13.31 -12.82
N VAL A 129 -16.98 12.76 -11.77
CA VAL A 129 -18.44 12.59 -11.68
C VAL A 129 -19.16 13.94 -11.60
N SER A 130 -18.60 14.92 -10.88
CA SER A 130 -19.14 16.29 -10.84
C SER A 130 -19.14 16.94 -12.24
N TYR A 131 -18.09 16.68 -13.02
CA TYR A 131 -18.05 17.06 -14.43
C TYR A 131 -19.03 16.26 -15.31
N LEU A 132 -19.33 15.01 -15.03
CA LEU A 132 -20.36 14.28 -15.78
C LEU A 132 -21.79 14.81 -15.50
N GLY A 133 -22.06 15.26 -14.26
CA GLY A 133 -23.40 15.68 -13.84
C GLY A 133 -24.44 14.56 -13.96
N ASP A 134 -25.69 14.92 -14.30
CA ASP A 134 -26.77 13.95 -14.55
C ASP A 134 -26.68 13.28 -15.94
N GLY A 135 -25.61 13.56 -16.69
CA GLY A 135 -25.34 12.96 -17.98
C GLY A 135 -25.21 11.43 -17.92
N LEU A 136 -25.36 10.78 -19.09
CA LEU A 136 -25.04 9.36 -19.28
C LEU A 136 -25.81 8.38 -18.36
N ARG A 137 -27.07 8.70 -18.03
CA ARG A 137 -28.02 7.80 -17.35
C ARG A 137 -27.52 7.23 -16.01
N GLY A 138 -26.91 8.08 -15.18
CA GLY A 138 -26.53 7.70 -13.82
C GLY A 138 -25.22 6.91 -13.72
N LEU A 139 -24.39 6.88 -14.77
CA LEU A 139 -23.04 6.29 -14.73
C LEU A 139 -22.20 6.86 -13.56
N GLY A 140 -22.32 8.17 -13.29
CA GLY A 140 -21.65 8.82 -12.17
C GLY A 140 -21.95 8.18 -10.80
N SER A 141 -23.22 7.82 -10.55
CA SER A 141 -23.62 7.16 -9.30
C SER A 141 -22.97 5.79 -9.09
N LYS A 142 -22.70 5.05 -10.18
CA LYS A 142 -22.03 3.75 -10.12
C LYS A 142 -20.55 3.92 -9.76
N PHE A 143 -19.88 4.92 -10.33
CA PHE A 143 -18.51 5.26 -9.95
C PHE A 143 -18.41 5.69 -8.49
N LEU A 144 -19.30 6.57 -8.02
CA LEU A 144 -19.30 6.98 -6.61
C LEU A 144 -19.53 5.80 -5.67
N ARG A 145 -20.48 4.91 -5.98
CA ARG A 145 -20.71 3.69 -5.19
C ARG A 145 -19.48 2.78 -5.17
N SER A 146 -18.81 2.61 -6.31
CA SER A 146 -17.56 1.83 -6.39
C SER A 146 -16.45 2.46 -5.54
N SER A 147 -16.33 3.79 -5.58
CA SER A 147 -15.36 4.53 -4.77
C SER A 147 -15.60 4.39 -3.27
N GLN A 148 -16.87 4.48 -2.85
CA GLN A 148 -17.26 4.31 -1.45
C GLN A 148 -16.92 2.89 -0.94
N MET A 149 -17.22 1.87 -1.73
CA MET A 149 -16.89 0.48 -1.39
C MET A 149 -15.38 0.21 -1.34
N LEU A 150 -14.60 0.84 -2.21
CA LEU A 150 -13.14 0.78 -2.13
C LEU A 150 -12.64 1.49 -0.87
N THR A 151 -13.23 2.62 -0.49
CA THR A 151 -12.85 3.38 0.72
C THR A 151 -13.15 2.61 2.00
N SER A 152 -14.21 1.79 2.05
CA SER A 152 -14.48 0.93 3.21
C SER A 152 -13.41 -0.14 3.45
N CYS A 153 -12.50 -0.35 2.48
CA CYS A 153 -11.36 -1.26 2.60
C CYS A 153 -10.08 -0.57 3.09
N SER A 154 -10.14 0.67 3.63
CA SER A 154 -8.95 1.44 4.03
C SER A 154 -8.13 0.83 5.17
N GLU A 155 -8.73 -0.07 5.95
CA GLU A 155 -8.03 -0.84 6.98
C GLU A 155 -7.59 -2.21 6.45
N CYS A 156 -6.65 -2.19 5.51
CA CYS A 156 -6.01 -3.38 5.00
C CYS A 156 -5.43 -4.25 6.13
N PRO A 157 -5.66 -5.58 6.14
CA PRO A 157 -5.03 -6.49 7.09
C PRO A 157 -3.51 -6.38 7.04
N THR A 158 -2.89 -6.05 8.16
CA THR A 158 -1.44 -5.86 8.29
C THR A 158 -0.84 -7.05 9.02
N LEU A 159 0.18 -7.68 8.44
CA LEU A 159 0.91 -8.78 9.06
C LEU A 159 1.99 -8.25 10.00
N PHE A 160 1.99 -8.78 11.22
CA PHE A 160 3.07 -8.69 12.19
C PHE A 160 3.72 -10.06 12.29
N ILE A 161 5.01 -10.12 12.00
CA ILE A 161 5.80 -11.36 11.98
C ILE A 161 7.28 -10.99 12.16
N ASP A 162 8.08 -11.90 12.71
CA ASP A 162 9.54 -11.76 12.76
C ASP A 162 10.20 -12.34 11.49
N ALA A 163 11.41 -11.85 11.20
CA ALA A 163 12.16 -12.23 10.01
C ALA A 163 12.52 -13.72 10.01
N ASP A 164 12.90 -14.28 11.17
CA ASP A 164 13.24 -15.70 11.31
C ASP A 164 12.04 -16.60 10.94
N THR A 165 10.82 -16.22 11.31
CA THR A 165 9.60 -16.94 10.91
C THR A 165 9.35 -16.82 9.41
N ILE A 166 9.52 -15.64 8.81
CA ILE A 166 9.40 -15.49 7.33
C ILE A 166 10.37 -16.46 6.63
N MET A 167 11.61 -16.54 7.11
CA MET A 167 12.66 -17.39 6.54
C MET A 167 12.39 -18.89 6.76
N SER A 168 12.08 -19.28 8.00
CA SER A 168 11.88 -20.68 8.39
C SER A 168 10.75 -21.36 7.64
N TYR A 169 9.72 -20.60 7.24
CA TYR A 169 8.55 -21.11 6.53
C TYR A 169 8.55 -20.81 5.02
N GLY A 170 9.67 -20.30 4.48
CA GLY A 170 9.82 -20.04 3.04
C GLY A 170 8.82 -19.02 2.50
N LEU A 171 8.44 -18.04 3.32
CA LEU A 171 7.48 -17.00 2.95
C LEU A 171 8.13 -15.87 2.15
N LEU A 172 9.42 -15.60 2.37
CA LEU A 172 10.15 -14.48 1.74
C LEU A 172 9.97 -14.43 0.22
N GLU A 173 10.28 -15.53 -0.47
CA GLU A 173 10.21 -15.58 -1.93
C GLU A 173 8.77 -15.39 -2.43
N LYS A 174 7.78 -15.98 -1.75
CA LYS A 174 6.36 -15.80 -2.11
C LYS A 174 5.93 -14.34 -1.94
N MET A 175 6.38 -13.67 -0.88
CA MET A 175 6.14 -12.24 -0.67
C MET A 175 6.79 -11.41 -1.78
N LYS A 176 8.05 -11.68 -2.14
CA LYS A 176 8.75 -10.97 -3.24
C LYS A 176 7.96 -11.05 -4.56
N PHE A 177 7.55 -12.25 -4.98
CA PHE A 177 6.77 -12.42 -6.21
C PHE A 177 5.44 -11.65 -6.16
N SER A 178 4.75 -11.70 -5.02
CA SER A 178 3.46 -11.01 -4.84
C SER A 178 3.62 -9.49 -4.84
N VAL A 179 4.70 -8.97 -4.24
CA VAL A 179 5.00 -7.54 -4.24
C VAL A 179 5.35 -7.04 -5.64
N LEU A 180 6.04 -7.83 -6.47
CA LEU A 180 6.25 -7.49 -7.87
C LEU A 180 4.94 -7.47 -8.67
N GLU A 181 3.99 -8.38 -8.39
CA GLU A 181 2.65 -8.34 -8.98
C GLU A 181 1.91 -7.05 -8.56
N LEU A 182 1.96 -6.70 -7.28
CA LEU A 182 1.38 -5.45 -6.75
C LEU A 182 1.98 -4.22 -7.43
N GLN A 183 3.30 -4.20 -7.62
CA GLN A 183 4.00 -3.10 -8.28
C GLN A 183 3.50 -2.91 -9.72
N GLU A 184 3.36 -3.98 -10.50
CA GLU A 184 2.85 -3.89 -11.87
C GLU A 184 1.41 -3.34 -11.91
N TYR A 185 0.55 -3.78 -10.99
CA TYR A 185 -0.80 -3.24 -10.89
C TYR A 185 -0.80 -1.76 -10.51
N PHE A 186 0.11 -1.33 -9.63
CA PHE A 186 0.27 0.06 -9.21
C PHE A 186 0.79 0.95 -10.34
N ASP A 187 1.77 0.50 -11.12
CA ASP A 187 2.30 1.24 -12.28
C ASP A 187 1.22 1.43 -13.35
N THR A 188 0.47 0.37 -13.65
CA THR A 188 -0.67 0.47 -14.56
C THR A 188 -1.76 1.40 -14.01
N TYR A 189 -2.00 1.39 -12.69
CA TYR A 189 -2.93 2.33 -12.04
C TYR A 189 -2.49 3.78 -12.26
N ASN A 190 -1.22 4.11 -12.03
CA ASN A 190 -0.69 5.45 -12.22
C ASN A 190 -0.81 5.91 -13.67
N ASN A 191 -0.47 5.06 -14.64
CA ASN A 191 -0.65 5.37 -16.06
C ASN A 191 -2.11 5.69 -16.42
N ARG A 192 -3.07 4.95 -15.85
CA ARG A 192 -4.51 5.21 -16.05
C ARG A 192 -4.97 6.47 -15.34
N LYS A 193 -4.46 6.75 -14.14
CA LYS A 193 -4.77 7.94 -13.33
C LYS A 193 -4.41 9.20 -14.10
N GLU A 194 -3.19 9.25 -14.65
CA GLU A 194 -2.74 10.38 -15.49
C GLU A 194 -3.57 10.54 -16.76
N ALA A 195 -3.98 9.43 -17.39
CA ALA A 195 -4.84 9.46 -18.57
C ALA A 195 -6.25 10.01 -18.26
N VAL A 196 -6.80 9.76 -17.07
CA VAL A 196 -8.08 10.33 -16.61
C VAL A 196 -7.91 11.82 -16.30
N LEU A 197 -6.89 12.20 -15.53
CA LEU A 197 -6.60 13.59 -15.17
C LEU A 197 -6.46 14.48 -16.42
N THR A 198 -5.62 14.03 -17.36
CA THR A 198 -5.39 14.75 -18.62
C THR A 198 -6.68 14.89 -19.42
N TRP A 199 -7.47 13.82 -19.54
CA TRP A 199 -8.73 13.86 -20.28
C TRP A 199 -9.77 14.76 -19.63
N LEU A 200 -9.93 14.65 -18.32
CA LEU A 200 -10.86 15.49 -17.55
C LEU A 200 -10.52 16.97 -17.68
N SER A 201 -9.23 17.31 -17.57
CA SER A 201 -8.73 18.68 -17.78
C SER A 201 -9.08 19.19 -19.18
N ASN A 202 -8.79 18.39 -20.22
CA ASN A 202 -9.12 18.74 -21.60
C ASN A 202 -10.63 18.88 -21.84
N CYS A 203 -11.45 18.01 -21.23
CA CYS A 203 -12.90 18.11 -21.27
C CYS A 203 -13.39 19.42 -20.66
N LYS A 204 -12.90 19.80 -19.48
CA LYS A 204 -13.27 21.07 -18.82
C LYS A 204 -12.85 22.30 -19.62
N ALA A 205 -11.71 22.23 -20.30
CA ALA A 205 -11.21 23.31 -21.16
C ALA A 205 -12.02 23.45 -22.46
N ALA A 206 -12.36 22.32 -23.10
CA ALA A 206 -13.11 22.31 -24.36
C ALA A 206 -14.62 22.54 -24.17
N PHE A 207 -15.19 22.07 -23.06
CA PHE A 207 -16.62 22.12 -22.76
C PHE A 207 -16.85 22.64 -21.32
N PRO A 208 -16.63 23.94 -21.06
CA PRO A 208 -16.82 24.52 -19.74
C PRO A 208 -18.29 24.53 -19.33
N LYS A 209 -18.61 24.02 -18.13
CA LYS A 209 -19.96 24.09 -17.56
C LYS A 209 -20.29 25.53 -17.15
N SER A 210 -20.98 26.27 -18.01
CA SER A 210 -21.51 27.61 -17.71
C SER A 210 -22.49 27.55 -16.53
N ALA A 211 -22.16 28.24 -15.43
CA ALA A 211 -23.06 28.45 -14.30
C ALA A 211 -24.15 29.48 -14.68
N GLY A 212 -25.26 28.99 -15.24
CA GLY A 212 -26.53 29.72 -15.27
C GLY A 212 -26.80 30.59 -16.49
N GLY A 213 -27.85 30.21 -17.25
CA GLY A 213 -28.73 31.12 -17.98
C GLY A 213 -28.17 31.78 -19.24
N SER A 214 -28.20 31.08 -20.38
CA SER A 214 -28.21 31.74 -21.68
C SER A 214 -29.43 31.30 -22.49
N VAL A 215 -30.07 32.31 -23.07
CA VAL A 215 -31.36 32.32 -23.75
C VAL A 215 -31.33 31.38 -24.97
N ILE A 216 -32.38 30.59 -25.11
CA ILE A 216 -32.58 29.61 -26.19
C ILE A 216 -32.63 30.32 -27.54
N THR A 217 -31.59 30.18 -28.36
CA THR A 217 -31.67 30.36 -29.81
C THR A 217 -31.12 29.11 -30.48
N CYS A 218 -31.99 28.14 -30.75
CA CYS A 218 -31.63 26.88 -31.41
C CYS A 218 -30.92 27.14 -32.75
N GLN A 219 -29.62 26.84 -32.82
CA GLN A 219 -28.84 26.76 -34.06
C GLN A 219 -28.22 25.36 -34.25
N PRO A 220 -27.97 24.91 -35.50
CA PRO A 220 -27.34 23.61 -35.79
C PRO A 220 -25.98 23.38 -35.11
N LEU A 221 -25.22 24.46 -34.88
CA LEU A 221 -23.91 24.44 -34.23
C LEU A 221 -23.97 23.93 -32.77
N GLU A 222 -25.08 24.21 -32.07
CA GLU A 222 -25.30 23.75 -30.68
C GLU A 222 -25.52 22.23 -30.59
N HIS A 223 -25.96 21.58 -31.66
CA HIS A 223 -26.19 20.13 -31.68
C HIS A 223 -24.88 19.37 -31.83
N GLU A 224 -23.97 19.84 -32.70
CA GLU A 224 -22.65 19.23 -32.89
C GLU A 224 -21.73 19.41 -31.66
N GLU A 225 -21.75 20.58 -31.02
CA GLU A 225 -20.99 20.79 -29.76
C GLU A 225 -21.49 19.88 -28.64
N LYS A 226 -22.81 19.80 -28.41
CA LYS A 226 -23.40 18.85 -27.45
C LYS A 226 -23.08 17.39 -27.82
N GLN A 227 -22.98 17.11 -29.11
CA GLN A 227 -22.60 15.79 -29.62
C GLN A 227 -21.13 15.46 -29.30
N MET A 228 -20.22 16.41 -29.45
CA MET A 228 -18.81 16.24 -29.10
C MET A 228 -18.62 16.14 -27.59
N GLU A 229 -19.31 16.97 -26.81
CA GLU A 229 -19.29 16.92 -25.34
C GLU A 229 -19.72 15.54 -24.83
N PHE A 230 -20.80 14.98 -25.37
CA PHE A 230 -21.27 13.65 -25.01
C PHE A 230 -20.21 12.56 -25.29
N LEU A 231 -19.52 12.63 -26.44
CA LEU A 231 -18.46 11.67 -26.78
C LEU A 231 -17.27 11.82 -25.83
N ALA A 232 -16.92 13.05 -25.48
CA ALA A 232 -15.84 13.34 -24.55
C ALA A 232 -16.17 12.83 -23.13
N GLN A 233 -17.40 13.03 -22.65
CA GLN A 233 -17.90 12.48 -21.39
C GLN A 233 -17.93 10.94 -21.41
N LEU A 234 -18.33 10.33 -22.52
CA LEU A 234 -18.37 8.87 -22.66
C LEU A 234 -16.97 8.25 -22.66
N GLU A 235 -15.99 8.91 -23.29
CA GLU A 235 -14.58 8.52 -23.22
C GLU A 235 -14.02 8.71 -21.79
N LEU A 236 -14.40 9.79 -21.10
CA LEU A 236 -14.06 9.96 -19.68
C LEU A 236 -14.59 8.80 -18.84
N CYS A 237 -15.85 8.38 -19.04
CA CYS A 237 -16.41 7.20 -18.37
C CYS A 237 -15.63 5.91 -18.68
N GLN A 238 -15.18 5.72 -19.92
CA GLN A 238 -14.35 4.56 -20.28
C GLN A 238 -13.01 4.56 -19.55
N ARG A 239 -12.36 5.72 -19.43
CA ARG A 239 -11.09 5.86 -18.72
C ARG A 239 -11.27 5.67 -17.21
N LEU A 240 -12.32 6.25 -16.63
CA LEU A 240 -12.71 6.02 -15.23
C LEU A 240 -12.98 4.53 -14.95
N TYR A 241 -13.75 3.87 -15.80
CA TYR A 241 -14.00 2.43 -15.67
C TYR A 241 -12.69 1.63 -15.63
N LYS A 242 -11.75 1.90 -16.54
CA LYS A 242 -10.45 1.22 -16.54
C LYS A 242 -9.64 1.54 -15.28
N LEU A 243 -9.71 2.76 -14.76
CA LEU A 243 -9.04 3.14 -13.52
C LEU A 243 -9.63 2.41 -12.29
N HIS A 244 -10.96 2.39 -12.16
CA HIS A 244 -11.68 1.64 -11.11
C HIS A 244 -11.35 0.15 -11.15
N PHE A 245 -11.37 -0.44 -12.35
CA PHE A 245 -11.02 -1.84 -12.54
C PHE A 245 -9.56 -2.13 -12.14
N GLN A 246 -8.63 -1.23 -12.49
CA GLN A 246 -7.23 -1.39 -12.14
C GLN A 246 -7.00 -1.33 -10.62
N LEU A 247 -7.68 -0.42 -9.91
CA LEU A 247 -7.58 -0.33 -8.46
C LEU A 247 -8.18 -1.59 -7.78
N LEU A 248 -9.23 -2.18 -8.36
CA LEU A 248 -9.75 -3.48 -7.92
C LEU A 248 -8.71 -4.59 -8.07
N LEU A 249 -7.98 -4.65 -9.19
CA LEU A 249 -6.93 -5.67 -9.39
C LEU A 249 -5.79 -5.51 -8.38
N LEU A 250 -5.36 -4.27 -8.12
CA LEU A 250 -4.36 -3.97 -7.09
C LEU A 250 -4.83 -4.47 -5.71
N PHE A 251 -6.07 -4.16 -5.33
CA PHE A 251 -6.66 -4.62 -4.07
C PHE A 251 -6.76 -6.15 -4.00
N GLN A 252 -7.19 -6.82 -5.06
CA GLN A 252 -7.26 -8.29 -5.11
C GLN A 252 -5.88 -8.94 -4.98
N SER A 253 -4.85 -8.39 -5.62
CA SER A 253 -3.48 -8.88 -5.47
C SER A 253 -2.98 -8.74 -4.03
N TYR A 254 -3.38 -7.67 -3.33
CA TYR A 254 -3.08 -7.52 -1.90
C TYR A 254 -3.80 -8.57 -1.03
N CYS A 255 -5.06 -8.88 -1.34
CA CYS A 255 -5.78 -9.97 -0.68
C CYS A 255 -5.06 -11.31 -0.86
N LYS A 256 -4.57 -11.62 -2.07
CA LYS A 256 -3.77 -12.84 -2.31
C LYS A 256 -2.49 -12.88 -1.47
N LEU A 257 -1.78 -11.76 -1.33
CA LEU A 257 -0.61 -11.66 -0.46
C LEU A 257 -0.99 -11.98 1.00
N THR A 258 -2.14 -11.50 1.46
CA THR A 258 -2.66 -11.79 2.80
C THR A 258 -3.07 -13.27 2.96
N GLU A 259 -3.58 -13.91 1.92
CA GLU A 259 -3.93 -15.35 1.92
C GLU A 259 -2.70 -16.25 2.04
N GLN A 260 -1.53 -15.82 1.55
CA GLN A 260 -0.28 -16.58 1.74
C GLN A 260 0.11 -16.72 3.21
N VAL A 261 -0.27 -15.74 4.04
CA VAL A 261 -0.11 -15.79 5.50
C VAL A 261 -1.08 -16.80 6.12
N HIS A 262 -2.30 -16.91 5.60
CA HIS A 262 -3.25 -17.89 6.10
C HIS A 262 -2.79 -19.33 5.86
N ALA A 263 -2.01 -19.58 4.81
CA ALA A 263 -1.40 -20.89 4.61
C ALA A 263 -0.46 -21.27 5.77
N ILE A 264 0.36 -20.34 6.26
CA ILE A 264 1.22 -20.61 7.42
C ILE A 264 0.42 -20.64 8.73
N SER A 265 -0.72 -19.95 8.84
CA SER A 265 -1.57 -19.99 10.04
C SER A 265 -2.12 -21.37 10.41
N SER A 266 -2.07 -22.32 9.47
CA SER A 266 -2.46 -23.72 9.68
C SER A 266 -1.37 -24.60 10.33
N VAL A 267 -0.15 -24.04 10.48
CA VAL A 267 1.00 -24.72 11.07
C VAL A 267 0.86 -24.72 12.61
N PRO A 268 0.83 -25.89 13.27
CA PRO A 268 0.59 -25.99 14.71
C PRO A 268 1.74 -25.45 15.58
N GLU A 269 2.96 -25.38 15.05
CA GLU A 269 4.12 -24.78 15.73
C GLU A 269 4.05 -23.24 15.79
N LEU A 270 3.17 -22.61 15.00
CA LEU A 270 3.03 -21.16 14.99
C LEU A 270 1.99 -20.67 16.01
N THR A 271 2.36 -19.63 16.76
CA THR A 271 1.48 -18.93 17.68
C THR A 271 0.81 -17.76 16.96
N ASN A 272 -0.52 -17.80 16.91
CA ASN A 272 -1.34 -16.76 16.29
C ASN A 272 -1.85 -15.77 17.34
N MET A 273 -1.34 -14.54 17.33
CA MET A 273 -1.75 -13.45 18.25
C MET A 273 -2.72 -12.45 17.60
N SER A 274 -3.36 -12.82 16.48
CA SER A 274 -4.23 -11.90 15.73
C SER A 274 -5.39 -11.39 16.57
N LYS A 275 -5.98 -12.23 17.44
CA LYS A 275 -7.12 -11.84 18.25
C LYS A 275 -6.73 -10.79 19.29
N GLU A 276 -5.67 -11.06 20.05
CA GLU A 276 -5.11 -10.21 21.08
C GLU A 276 -4.70 -8.86 20.51
N LEU A 277 -4.02 -8.86 19.36
CA LEU A 277 -3.51 -7.64 18.74
C LEU A 277 -4.63 -6.81 18.10
N ASN A 278 -5.69 -7.43 17.58
CA ASN A 278 -6.90 -6.71 17.13
C ASN A 278 -7.69 -6.10 18.29
N GLU A 279 -7.81 -6.81 19.42
CA GLU A 279 -8.44 -6.28 20.64
C GLU A 279 -7.66 -5.07 21.17
N LEU A 280 -6.33 -5.19 21.24
CA LEU A 280 -5.45 -4.08 21.63
C LEU A 280 -5.61 -2.87 20.68
N LYS A 281 -5.61 -3.10 19.37
CA LYS A 281 -5.82 -2.04 18.35
C LYS A 281 -7.15 -1.32 18.55
N SER A 282 -8.22 -2.06 18.82
CA SER A 282 -9.54 -1.49 19.08
C SER A 282 -9.54 -0.61 20.33
N ASN A 283 -8.96 -1.09 21.43
CA ASN A 283 -8.90 -0.34 22.68
C ASN A 283 -8.04 0.93 22.56
N LEU A 284 -6.90 0.84 21.87
CA LEU A 284 -6.02 1.97 21.61
C LEU A 284 -6.70 3.04 20.75
N ARG A 285 -7.48 2.66 19.74
CA ARG A 285 -8.25 3.62 18.93
C ARG A 285 -9.32 4.35 19.73
N LEU A 286 -10.04 3.63 20.59
CA LEU A 286 -11.01 4.24 21.49
C LEU A 286 -10.33 5.22 22.45
N ALA A 287 -9.18 4.85 23.02
CA ALA A 287 -8.40 5.71 23.89
C ALA A 287 -7.87 6.95 23.14
N ALA A 288 -7.30 6.79 21.95
CA ALA A 288 -6.78 7.89 21.14
C ALA A 288 -7.87 8.92 20.77
N ALA A 289 -9.07 8.46 20.46
CA ALA A 289 -10.21 9.33 20.21
C ALA A 289 -10.68 10.06 21.49
N SER A 290 -10.63 9.41 22.66
CA SER A 290 -10.95 10.04 23.94
C SER A 290 -9.94 11.13 24.31
N VAL A 291 -8.64 10.81 24.25
CA VAL A 291 -7.56 11.74 24.59
C VAL A 291 -7.56 12.95 23.66
N ALA A 292 -7.84 12.77 22.37
CA ALA A 292 -7.99 13.90 21.44
C ALA A 292 -9.16 14.83 21.82
N ASN A 293 -10.28 14.29 22.29
CA ASN A 293 -11.41 15.09 22.78
C ASN A 293 -11.06 15.81 24.10
N ASP A 294 -10.32 15.14 24.98
CA ASP A 294 -9.90 15.70 26.26
C ASP A 294 -8.83 16.77 26.09
N GLU A 295 -7.89 16.65 25.15
CA GLU A 295 -6.90 17.70 24.82
C GLU A 295 -7.56 18.98 24.27
N ILE A 296 -8.65 18.85 23.51
CA ILE A 296 -9.46 19.99 23.05
C ILE A 296 -10.16 20.67 24.24
N ALA A 297 -10.56 19.91 25.26
CA ALA A 297 -11.21 20.42 26.47
C ALA A 297 -10.21 20.91 27.56
N ALA A 298 -9.02 20.33 27.63
CA ALA A 298 -8.00 20.53 28.66
C ALA A 298 -7.00 21.65 28.36
N CYS A 299 -7.19 22.38 27.26
CA CYS A 299 -6.44 23.61 26.94
C CYS A 299 -6.54 24.69 28.05
N GLU A 300 -7.37 24.47 29.09
CA GLU A 300 -7.52 25.32 30.28
C GLU A 300 -6.86 24.77 31.57
N SER A 301 -6.26 23.57 31.60
CA SER A 301 -5.58 23.04 32.81
C SER A 301 -4.19 22.49 32.53
N SER A 302 -3.17 23.05 33.18
CA SER A 302 -1.77 22.65 33.09
C SER A 302 -1.54 21.26 33.69
N CYS A 303 -1.68 20.21 32.87
CA CYS A 303 -1.20 18.87 33.24
C CYS A 303 0.32 18.84 33.09
N SER A 304 1.04 18.36 34.10
CA SER A 304 2.50 18.24 34.04
C SER A 304 2.88 17.12 33.06
N GLU A 305 3.54 17.47 31.96
CA GLU A 305 4.03 16.49 30.99
C GLU A 305 5.00 15.48 31.64
N PRO A 306 4.93 14.19 31.27
CA PRO A 306 5.87 13.19 31.75
C PRO A 306 7.28 13.48 31.21
N VAL A 307 8.27 13.51 32.11
CA VAL A 307 9.68 13.68 31.75
C VAL A 307 10.37 12.32 31.83
N PHE A 308 10.75 11.76 30.68
CA PHE A 308 11.47 10.50 30.59
C PHE A 308 12.98 10.71 30.62
N SER A 309 13.71 9.83 31.31
CA SER A 309 15.18 9.91 31.40
C SER A 309 15.92 9.41 30.15
N SER A 310 15.26 8.57 29.34
CA SER A 310 15.79 8.03 28.08
C SER A 310 14.64 7.45 27.22
N SER A 311 14.90 7.22 25.94
CA SER A 311 13.95 6.56 25.03
C SER A 311 13.63 5.13 25.47
N GLU A 312 14.61 4.41 26.03
CA GLU A 312 14.38 3.09 26.61
C GLU A 312 13.43 3.14 27.83
N ALA A 313 13.60 4.13 28.73
CA ALA A 313 12.71 4.31 29.87
C ALA A 313 11.28 4.65 29.43
N ALA A 314 11.13 5.45 28.36
CA ALA A 314 9.85 5.74 27.76
C ALA A 314 9.17 4.49 27.18
N VAL A 315 9.91 3.64 26.45
CA VAL A 315 9.38 2.36 25.94
C VAL A 315 8.88 1.46 27.07
N GLN A 316 9.63 1.37 28.18
CA GLN A 316 9.20 0.59 29.34
C GLN A 316 7.92 1.14 29.96
N ALA A 317 7.81 2.46 30.11
CA ALA A 317 6.61 3.11 30.65
C ALA A 317 5.39 2.89 29.74
N ILE A 318 5.56 2.95 28.42
CA ILE A 318 4.51 2.62 27.45
C ILE A 318 4.07 1.16 27.61
N LEU A 319 5.02 0.22 27.63
CA LEU A 319 4.71 -1.21 27.75
C LEU A 319 4.02 -1.56 29.07
N GLU A 320 4.40 -0.91 30.17
CA GLU A 320 3.74 -1.06 31.45
C GLU A 320 2.29 -0.54 31.40
N GLY A 321 2.05 0.61 30.77
CA GLY A 321 0.70 1.13 30.51
C GLY A 321 -0.15 0.15 29.70
N LEU A 322 0.40 -0.37 28.59
CA LEU A 322 -0.28 -1.37 27.75
C LEU A 322 -0.61 -2.65 28.52
N LYS A 323 0.35 -3.17 29.32
CA LYS A 323 0.18 -4.37 30.14
C LYS A 323 -0.90 -4.19 31.22
N ASN A 324 -1.02 -3.00 31.79
CA ASN A 324 -2.01 -2.68 32.81
C ASN A 324 -3.37 -2.28 32.23
N ASN A 325 -3.54 -2.33 30.89
CA ASN A 325 -4.73 -1.84 30.17
C ASN A 325 -5.00 -0.33 30.36
N ASP A 326 -3.97 0.45 30.69
CA ASP A 326 -4.04 1.91 30.75
C ASP A 326 -3.70 2.51 29.38
N PHE A 327 -4.62 2.28 28.44
CA PHE A 327 -4.49 2.72 27.05
C PHE A 327 -4.41 4.24 26.88
N PRO A 328 -5.21 5.07 27.60
CA PRO A 328 -5.10 6.53 27.51
C PRO A 328 -3.71 7.02 27.88
N THR A 329 -3.11 6.48 28.95
CA THR A 329 -1.75 6.83 29.37
C THR A 329 -0.72 6.40 28.32
N ALA A 330 -0.84 5.20 27.76
CA ALA A 330 0.07 4.74 26.70
C ALA A 330 0.00 5.63 25.44
N VAL A 331 -1.21 6.07 25.05
CA VAL A 331 -1.41 7.02 23.95
C VAL A 331 -0.80 8.39 24.27
N HIS A 332 -1.02 8.89 25.50
CA HIS A 332 -0.40 10.14 25.92
C HIS A 332 1.13 10.07 25.89
N TYR A 333 1.71 8.97 26.39
CA TYR A 333 3.16 8.76 26.38
C TYR A 333 3.75 8.72 24.98
N ILE A 334 3.13 8.02 24.02
CA ILE A 334 3.66 8.00 22.65
C ILE A 334 3.65 9.40 22.02
N ARG A 335 2.60 10.22 22.26
CA ARG A 335 2.54 11.61 21.79
C ARG A 335 3.66 12.47 22.35
N VAL A 336 3.92 12.37 23.66
CA VAL A 336 5.03 13.08 24.31
C VAL A 336 6.38 12.59 23.75
N CYS A 337 6.56 11.29 23.57
CA CYS A 337 7.79 10.72 23.04
C CYS A 337 8.09 11.20 21.61
N ARG A 338 7.07 11.37 20.76
CA ARG A 338 7.23 11.93 19.40
C ARG A 338 7.73 13.38 19.40
N THR A 339 7.38 14.17 20.42
CA THR A 339 7.92 15.53 20.56
C THR A 339 9.35 15.55 21.09
N MET A 340 9.69 14.61 21.98
CA MET A 340 11.01 14.53 22.61
C MET A 340 12.06 13.89 21.68
N TRP A 341 11.66 12.88 20.90
CA TRP A 341 12.49 12.13 19.96
C TRP A 341 11.77 11.96 18.62
N PRO A 342 11.69 13.02 17.80
CA PRO A 342 10.98 12.98 16.53
C PRO A 342 11.65 11.99 15.56
N ASN A 343 10.84 11.18 14.88
CA ASN A 343 11.28 10.19 13.88
C ASN A 343 12.20 9.08 14.43
N ASP A 344 12.27 8.92 15.75
CA ASP A 344 12.88 7.75 16.39
C ASP A 344 11.88 6.56 16.35
N ILE A 345 12.07 5.52 17.18
CA ILE A 345 11.17 4.36 17.33
C ILE A 345 9.69 4.69 17.60
N PHE A 346 9.41 5.93 17.98
CA PHE A 346 8.07 6.43 18.29
C PHE A 346 7.33 6.97 17.05
N GLY A 347 8.01 7.03 15.90
CA GLY A 347 7.46 7.54 14.65
C GLY A 347 7.41 9.06 14.58
N SER A 348 6.93 9.57 13.44
CA SER A 348 6.67 10.99 13.22
C SER A 348 5.27 11.40 13.68
N HIS A 349 4.94 12.69 13.57
CA HIS A 349 3.57 13.18 13.81
C HIS A 349 2.57 12.79 12.70
N SER A 350 3.04 12.41 11.51
CA SER A 350 2.18 11.99 10.40
C SER A 350 1.82 10.50 10.45
N GLU A 351 2.56 9.71 11.23
CA GLU A 351 2.33 8.27 11.40
C GLU A 351 1.21 7.96 12.40
N ASP A 352 0.51 6.84 12.18
CA ASP A 352 -0.52 6.33 13.09
C ASP A 352 0.08 5.87 14.43
N GLU A 353 -0.21 6.62 15.49
CA GLU A 353 0.25 6.32 16.86
C GLU A 353 -0.21 4.95 17.36
N VAL A 354 -1.40 4.49 16.95
CA VAL A 354 -1.89 3.17 17.32
C VAL A 354 -1.03 2.10 16.67
N GLN A 355 -0.67 2.29 15.40
CA GLN A 355 0.18 1.34 14.69
C GLN A 355 1.59 1.27 15.30
N THR A 356 2.16 2.41 15.70
CA THR A 356 3.46 2.44 16.40
C THR A 356 3.38 1.68 17.74
N LEU A 357 2.34 1.91 18.54
CA LEU A 357 2.15 1.20 19.81
C LEU A 357 1.99 -0.31 19.63
N LEU A 358 1.26 -0.75 18.60
CA LEU A 358 1.14 -2.16 18.26
C LEU A 358 2.48 -2.77 17.86
N ASN A 359 3.30 -2.06 17.10
CA ASN A 359 4.64 -2.52 16.72
C ASN A 359 5.52 -2.71 17.98
N ILE A 360 5.53 -1.72 18.90
CA ILE A 360 6.29 -1.80 20.16
C ILE A 360 5.83 -3.00 20.99
N TYR A 361 4.51 -3.15 21.17
CA TYR A 361 3.92 -4.24 21.93
C TYR A 361 4.23 -5.60 21.33
N PHE A 362 3.97 -5.79 20.03
CA PHE A 362 4.19 -7.07 19.36
C PHE A 362 5.66 -7.47 19.43
N ARG A 363 6.59 -6.56 19.16
CA ARG A 363 8.03 -6.84 19.25
C ARG A 363 8.48 -7.20 20.66
N HIS A 364 7.93 -6.56 21.68
CA HIS A 364 8.19 -6.95 23.06
C HIS A 364 7.71 -8.38 23.36
N GLN A 365 6.51 -8.75 22.89
CA GLN A 365 5.97 -10.08 23.13
C GLN A 365 6.72 -11.20 22.40
N THR A 366 7.23 -10.92 21.20
CA THR A 366 7.94 -11.91 20.37
C THR A 366 9.46 -11.90 20.58
N LEU A 367 9.98 -11.15 21.54
CA LEU A 367 11.42 -11.05 21.76
C LEU A 367 12.03 -12.42 22.09
N GLY A 368 12.96 -12.87 21.27
CA GLY A 368 13.64 -14.16 21.46
C GLY A 368 12.74 -15.38 21.21
N GLN A 369 11.57 -15.19 20.60
CA GLN A 369 10.64 -16.26 20.25
C GLN A 369 10.35 -16.21 18.75
N THR A 370 10.85 -17.19 18.00
CA THR A 370 10.45 -17.43 16.61
C THR A 370 9.12 -18.17 16.58
N GLY A 371 8.33 -17.94 15.54
CA GLY A 371 7.09 -18.66 15.28
C GLY A 371 5.84 -17.94 15.79
N THR A 372 5.89 -16.63 15.98
CA THR A 372 4.70 -15.84 16.37
C THR A 372 4.32 -14.86 15.28
N PHE A 373 3.02 -14.81 14.94
CA PHE A 373 2.50 -13.87 13.96
C PHE A 373 1.13 -13.32 14.39
N ALA A 374 0.75 -12.17 13.84
CA ALA A 374 -0.57 -11.59 13.99
C ALA A 374 -1.00 -10.89 12.69
N LEU A 375 -2.22 -11.17 12.24
CA LEU A 375 -2.85 -10.47 11.13
C LEU A 375 -3.93 -9.52 11.69
N VAL A 376 -3.68 -8.22 11.54
CA VAL A 376 -4.48 -7.17 12.20
C VAL A 376 -5.14 -6.27 11.18
N GLY A 377 -6.47 -6.10 11.25
CA GLY A 377 -7.21 -5.27 10.29
C GLY A 377 -8.69 -5.59 10.30
N SER A 378 -9.40 -5.08 9.29
CA SER A 378 -10.87 -5.22 9.21
C SER A 378 -11.31 -6.69 9.24
N LYS A 379 -12.35 -6.97 10.03
CA LYS A 379 -13.06 -8.27 10.05
C LYS A 379 -13.96 -8.47 8.82
N GLN A 380 -14.07 -7.46 7.95
CA GLN A 380 -14.87 -7.58 6.74
C GLN A 380 -14.24 -8.60 5.80
N ASP A 381 -15.08 -9.45 5.22
CA ASP A 381 -14.64 -10.38 4.20
C ASP A 381 -14.25 -9.59 2.94
N LEU A 382 -12.94 -9.37 2.76
CA LEU A 382 -12.39 -8.68 1.60
C LEU A 382 -12.75 -9.38 0.30
N THR A 383 -13.01 -10.70 0.35
CA THR A 383 -13.51 -11.49 -0.77
C THR A 383 -14.90 -11.02 -1.18
N GLU A 384 -15.81 -10.85 -0.22
CA GLU A 384 -17.18 -10.37 -0.48
C GLU A 384 -17.16 -8.97 -1.09
N ILE A 385 -16.32 -8.07 -0.56
CA ILE A 385 -16.19 -6.71 -1.11
C ILE A 385 -15.63 -6.76 -2.55
N SER A 386 -14.61 -7.60 -2.79
CA SER A 386 -14.03 -7.80 -4.12
C SER A 386 -15.05 -8.31 -5.13
N VAL A 387 -15.91 -9.26 -4.74
CA VAL A 387 -17.00 -9.77 -5.59
C VAL A 387 -17.98 -8.66 -5.94
N LYS A 388 -18.47 -7.90 -4.96
CA LYS A 388 -19.41 -6.79 -5.21
C LYS A 388 -18.79 -5.69 -6.07
N LEU A 389 -17.50 -5.39 -5.90
CA LEU A 389 -16.77 -4.44 -6.75
C LEU A 389 -16.62 -4.96 -8.19
N MET A 390 -16.44 -6.27 -8.37
CA MET A 390 -16.38 -6.89 -9.69
C MET A 390 -17.73 -6.84 -10.40
N GLU A 391 -18.83 -7.13 -9.70
CA GLU A 391 -20.20 -7.00 -10.21
C GLU A 391 -20.50 -5.57 -10.65
N LEU A 392 -20.20 -4.59 -9.79
CA LEU A 392 -20.42 -3.18 -10.08
C LEU A 392 -19.58 -2.68 -11.27
N ASN A 393 -18.35 -3.18 -11.42
CA ASN A 393 -17.53 -2.94 -12.60
C ASN A 393 -18.17 -3.53 -13.87
N GLY A 394 -18.73 -4.74 -13.78
CA GLY A 394 -19.49 -5.37 -14.86
C GLY A 394 -20.70 -4.56 -15.30
N GLU A 395 -21.52 -4.10 -14.35
CA GLU A 395 -22.67 -3.22 -14.60
C GLU A 395 -22.24 -1.91 -15.28
N THR A 396 -21.16 -1.29 -14.80
CA THR A 396 -20.63 -0.03 -15.32
C THR A 396 -20.17 -0.19 -16.77
N ARG A 397 -19.44 -1.26 -17.08
CA ARG A 397 -19.03 -1.60 -18.45
C ARG A 397 -20.24 -1.75 -19.38
N ASP A 398 -21.29 -2.40 -18.91
CA ASP A 398 -22.50 -2.62 -19.69
C ASP A 398 -23.29 -1.33 -19.93
N MET A 399 -23.32 -0.42 -18.95
CA MET A 399 -23.90 0.90 -19.11
C MET A 399 -23.13 1.75 -20.13
N ILE A 400 -21.80 1.73 -20.10
CA ILE A 400 -20.95 2.42 -21.08
C ILE A 400 -21.21 1.87 -22.49
N ARG A 401 -21.22 0.54 -22.66
CA ARG A 401 -21.52 -0.12 -23.94
C ARG A 401 -22.90 0.26 -24.49
N ARG A 402 -23.92 0.33 -23.63
CA ARG A 402 -25.26 0.79 -24.02
C ARG A 402 -25.27 2.26 -24.43
N ALA A 403 -24.56 3.14 -23.70
CA ALA A 403 -24.43 4.55 -24.05
C ALA A 403 -23.74 4.74 -25.42
N GLN A 404 -22.77 3.90 -25.76
CA GLN A 404 -22.18 3.83 -27.10
C GLN A 404 -23.20 3.37 -28.16
N GLY A 405 -24.01 2.34 -27.86
CA GLY A 405 -24.98 1.77 -28.82
C GLY A 405 -26.20 2.66 -29.13
N TYR A 406 -26.66 3.49 -28.20
CA TYR A 406 -27.75 4.45 -28.46
C TYR A 406 -27.39 5.44 -29.59
N ARG A 407 -26.11 5.75 -29.78
CA ARG A 407 -25.62 6.56 -30.90
C ARG A 407 -25.75 5.86 -32.25
N THR A 408 -25.41 4.57 -32.33
CA THR A 408 -25.53 3.80 -33.57
C THR A 408 -26.96 3.89 -34.11
N ILE A 409 -27.96 3.73 -33.23
CA ILE A 409 -29.38 3.79 -33.63
C ILE A 409 -29.81 5.20 -34.04
N THR A 410 -29.28 6.25 -33.38
CA THR A 410 -29.66 7.64 -33.69
C THR A 410 -28.97 8.17 -34.96
N ALA A 411 -27.77 7.67 -35.29
CA ALA A 411 -27.05 8.00 -36.51
C ALA A 411 -27.63 7.31 -37.78
N PHE A 412 -28.42 6.24 -37.61
CA PHE A 412 -29.08 5.51 -38.71
C PHE A 412 -30.56 5.87 -38.90
N LEU A 413 -31.12 6.81 -38.15
CA LEU A 413 -32.43 7.36 -38.44
C LEU A 413 -32.28 8.44 -39.52
N PRO A 414 -32.75 8.22 -40.76
CA PRO A 414 -32.74 9.27 -41.77
C PRO A 414 -33.68 10.39 -41.33
N ASP A 415 -33.25 11.64 -41.52
CA ASP A 415 -34.07 12.84 -41.31
C ASP A 415 -35.41 12.67 -42.05
N SER A 416 -36.49 12.41 -41.31
CA SER A 416 -37.84 12.32 -41.84
C SER A 416 -38.44 13.68 -42.23
N ARG A 417 -37.59 14.68 -42.49
CA ARG A 417 -37.99 16.05 -42.86
C ARG A 417 -37.78 16.42 -44.33
N VAL A 418 -37.47 15.46 -45.20
CA VAL A 418 -37.52 15.67 -46.66
C VAL A 418 -38.69 14.89 -47.26
N SER A 419 -39.91 15.33 -46.95
CA SER A 419 -41.10 15.01 -47.75
C SER A 419 -42.10 16.13 -47.54
N GLY A 420 -41.84 17.25 -48.20
CA GLY A 420 -42.72 18.41 -48.18
C GLY A 420 -42.30 19.41 -49.24
N SER A 421 -43.06 19.43 -50.33
CA SER A 421 -43.13 20.49 -51.34
C SER A 421 -42.15 20.42 -52.52
N THR A 422 -42.65 19.94 -53.66
CA THR A 422 -42.83 20.82 -54.82
C THR A 422 -43.96 20.30 -55.70
N LEU A 423 -44.74 21.26 -56.21
CA LEU A 423 -45.93 21.17 -57.07
C LEU A 423 -45.77 20.29 -58.31
#